data_AF-A0A2P6CBL4-F1
#
_entry.id   AF-A0A2P6CBL4-F1
#
_cell.length_a   1.000
_cell.length_b   1.000
_cell.length_c   1.000
_cell.angle_alpha   90.00
_cell.angle_beta   90.00
_cell.angle_gamma   90.00
#
_symmetry.space_group_name_H-M   'P 1'
#
loop_
_entity.id
_entity.type
_entity.pdbx_description
1 polymer ?
#
loop_
_entity_poly.entity_id
_entity_poly.type
_entity_poly.pdbx_seq_one_letter_code
_entity_poly.pdbx_strand_id
1 'polypeptide(L)'
;MTIEIIIFIAAILLGVVIYWRESRGNKIYLFFNKIMNSKELQMKDTDTKGFVFQQNFVLRFVYIAVLFLLGILIVQFLIPINYATISLFASMIFGTLIGTYIAGAIFKSSEMIEEQTESIEEKFNEVVEKGKDFIEDFQSKETKDVEVTKEVPKVNEKSARERLKDKGLL
;
A
#
# COMPACT_ATOMS: atom_id res chain seq x y z
N MET A 1 24.81 17.61 -1.38
CA MET A 1 23.68 17.32 -0.48
C MET A 1 22.32 17.81 -1.01
N THR A 2 22.07 19.12 -1.18
CA THR A 2 20.73 19.62 -1.57
C THR A 2 20.23 19.14 -2.94
N ILE A 3 21.05 19.27 -3.99
CA ILE A 3 20.68 18.84 -5.36
C ILE A 3 20.52 17.31 -5.43
N GLU A 4 21.38 16.56 -4.74
CA GLU A 4 21.31 15.09 -4.68
C GLU A 4 19.97 14.62 -4.09
N ILE A 5 19.50 15.27 -3.02
CA ILE A 5 18.20 14.95 -2.39
C ILE A 5 17.05 15.24 -3.35
N ILE A 6 17.07 16.38 -4.05
CA ILE A 6 16.04 16.72 -5.04
C ILE A 6 15.99 15.67 -6.15
N ILE A 7 17.15 15.28 -6.68
CA ILE A 7 17.26 14.25 -7.72
C ILE A 7 16.77 12.90 -7.20
N PHE A 8 17.11 12.54 -5.96
CA PHE A 8 16.64 11.30 -5.34
C PHE A 8 15.11 11.26 -5.20
N ILE A 9 14.50 12.35 -4.74
CA ILE A 9 13.03 12.48 -4.66
C ILE A 9 12.42 12.41 -6.06
N ALA A 10 13.02 13.10 -7.05
CA ALA A 10 12.58 13.03 -8.43
C ALA A 10 12.65 11.59 -9.00
N ALA A 11 13.68 10.82 -8.63
CA ALA A 11 13.81 9.43 -9.01
C ALA A 11 12.72 8.55 -8.37
N ILE A 12 12.33 8.80 -7.12
CA ILE A 12 11.18 8.12 -6.49
C ILE A 12 9.91 8.40 -7.27
N LEU A 13 9.62 9.67 -7.57
CA LEU A 13 8.45 10.05 -8.36
C LEU A 13 8.48 9.43 -9.75
N LEU A 14 9.65 9.40 -10.40
CA LEU A 14 9.84 8.73 -11.68
C LEU A 14 9.50 7.23 -11.59
N GLY A 15 9.94 6.54 -10.52
CA GLY A 15 9.59 5.14 -10.28
C GLY A 15 8.09 4.92 -10.15
N VAL A 16 7.39 5.81 -9.45
CA VAL A 16 5.92 5.76 -9.34
C VAL A 16 5.25 5.95 -10.71
N VAL A 17 5.69 6.95 -11.48
CA VAL A 17 5.14 7.26 -12.80
C VAL A 17 5.39 6.13 -13.79
N ILE A 18 6.58 5.53 -13.80
CA ILE A 18 6.91 4.38 -14.66
C ILE A 18 6.00 3.19 -14.31
N TYR A 19 5.86 2.88 -13.02
CA TYR A 19 4.99 1.79 -12.56
C TYR A 19 3.53 2.01 -12.99
N TRP A 20 3.00 3.22 -12.78
CA TRP A 20 1.63 3.58 -13.17
C TRP A 20 1.41 3.58 -14.68
N ARG A 21 2.40 4.04 -15.45
CA ARG A 21 2.32 4.03 -16.91
C ARG A 21 2.28 2.59 -17.44
N GLU A 22 3.11 1.73 -16.88
CA GLU A 22 3.20 0.33 -17.31
C GLU A 22 2.00 -0.51 -16.86
N SER A 23 1.41 -0.21 -15.70
CA SER A 23 0.18 -0.89 -15.24
C SER A 23 -1.01 -0.66 -16.18
N ARG A 24 -1.04 0.47 -16.89
CA ARG A 24 -2.07 0.79 -17.89
C ARG A 24 -1.80 0.17 -19.26
N GLY A 25 -0.60 -0.36 -19.50
CA GLY A 25 -0.25 -1.01 -20.75
C GLY A 25 1.25 -1.30 -20.91
N ASN A 26 1.57 -2.48 -21.41
CA ASN A 26 2.90 -3.06 -21.48
C ASN A 26 3.36 -3.36 -22.93
N LYS A 27 2.90 -2.59 -23.91
CA LYS A 27 3.19 -2.83 -25.35
C LYS A 27 4.67 -3.00 -25.68
N ILE A 28 5.53 -2.20 -25.04
CA ILE A 28 6.99 -2.27 -25.23
C ILE A 28 7.52 -3.61 -24.71
N TYR A 29 7.06 -4.06 -23.54
CA TYR A 29 7.45 -5.33 -22.97
C TYR A 29 6.99 -6.51 -23.86
N LEU A 30 5.74 -6.48 -24.32
CA LEU A 30 5.20 -7.49 -25.25
C LEU A 30 6.02 -7.58 -26.54
N PHE A 31 6.46 -6.44 -27.08
CA PHE A 31 7.34 -6.41 -28.25
C PHE A 31 8.66 -7.14 -28.01
N PHE A 32 9.37 -6.83 -26.92
CA PHE A 32 10.61 -7.53 -26.57
C PHE A 32 10.37 -9.01 -26.27
N ASN A 33 9.28 -9.34 -25.58
CA ASN A 33 8.89 -10.72 -25.30
C ASN A 33 8.69 -11.52 -26.59
N LYS A 34 8.05 -10.93 -27.61
CA LYS A 34 7.84 -11.57 -28.92
C LYS A 34 9.15 -11.80 -29.70
N ILE A 35 10.14 -10.93 -29.53
CA ILE A 35 11.45 -11.06 -30.15
C ILE A 35 12.30 -12.14 -29.46
N MET A 36 12.24 -12.19 -28.14
CA MET A 36 13.13 -13.03 -27.34
C MET A 36 12.60 -14.44 -27.09
N ASN A 37 11.28 -14.65 -27.12
CA ASN A 37 10.66 -15.93 -26.81
C ASN A 37 9.99 -16.59 -28.03
N SER A 38 10.03 -17.93 -28.05
CA SER A 38 9.29 -18.75 -29.02
C SER A 38 7.77 -18.58 -28.84
N LYS A 39 6.97 -18.90 -29.87
CA LYS A 39 5.50 -18.75 -29.83
C LYS A 39 4.84 -19.44 -28.63
N GLU A 40 5.42 -20.53 -28.15
CA GLU A 40 4.93 -21.31 -27.01
C GLU A 40 5.21 -20.64 -25.66
N LEU A 41 6.28 -19.84 -25.57
CA LEU A 41 6.71 -19.12 -24.37
C LEU A 41 6.34 -17.63 -24.42
N GLN A 42 5.57 -17.21 -25.41
CA GLN A 42 5.11 -15.84 -25.53
C GLN A 42 4.02 -15.56 -24.48
N MET A 43 4.10 -14.37 -23.88
CA MET A 43 3.11 -13.88 -22.94
C MET A 43 1.82 -13.60 -23.70
N LYS A 44 0.67 -13.84 -23.06
CA LYS A 44 -0.64 -13.54 -23.64
C LYS A 44 -0.82 -12.03 -23.76
N ASP A 45 -1.54 -11.59 -24.79
CA ASP A 45 -1.82 -10.16 -25.02
C ASP A 45 -2.66 -9.50 -23.90
N THR A 46 -3.33 -10.31 -23.09
CA THR A 46 -4.14 -9.85 -21.94
C THR A 46 -3.32 -9.71 -20.65
N ASP A 47 -2.07 -10.18 -20.62
CA ASP A 47 -1.22 -10.12 -19.44
C ASP A 47 -0.61 -8.72 -19.32
N THR A 48 -0.74 -8.11 -18.15
CA THR A 48 -0.26 -6.74 -17.84
C THR A 48 1.20 -6.69 -17.39
N LYS A 49 1.84 -7.83 -17.17
CA LYS A 49 3.22 -7.91 -16.67
C LYS A 49 4.21 -7.14 -17.56
N GLY A 50 5.08 -6.38 -16.93
CA GLY A 50 6.04 -5.52 -17.62
C GLY A 50 7.48 -5.66 -17.11
N PHE A 51 8.30 -4.68 -17.43
CA PHE A 51 9.66 -4.54 -16.90
C PHE A 51 9.65 -4.27 -15.38
N VAL A 52 8.65 -3.52 -14.91
CA VAL A 52 8.53 -3.09 -13.53
C VAL A 52 7.22 -3.57 -12.92
N PHE A 53 6.11 -3.40 -13.63
CA PHE A 53 4.79 -3.81 -13.17
C PHE A 53 4.68 -5.35 -13.06
N GLN A 54 4.21 -5.84 -11.90
CA GLN A 54 4.12 -7.26 -11.56
C GLN A 54 5.43 -8.07 -11.72
N GLN A 55 6.58 -7.39 -11.83
CA GLN A 55 7.87 -8.05 -12.00
C GLN A 55 8.55 -8.34 -10.67
N ASN A 56 9.21 -9.50 -10.59
CA ASN A 56 10.03 -9.90 -9.45
C ASN A 56 11.17 -8.91 -9.20
N PHE A 57 11.57 -8.76 -7.93
CA PHE A 57 12.60 -7.80 -7.51
C PHE A 57 13.86 -7.86 -8.37
N VAL A 58 14.42 -9.06 -8.57
CA VAL A 58 15.68 -9.25 -9.30
C VAL A 58 15.58 -8.73 -10.73
N LEU A 59 14.54 -9.14 -11.46
CA LEU A 59 14.38 -8.72 -12.86
C LEU A 59 14.02 -7.23 -12.95
N ARG A 60 13.20 -6.72 -12.03
CA ARG A 60 12.90 -5.29 -11.92
C ARG A 60 14.17 -4.47 -11.70
N PHE A 61 15.04 -4.91 -10.79
CA PHE A 61 16.34 -4.28 -10.53
C PHE A 61 17.20 -4.26 -11.78
N VAL A 62 17.33 -5.40 -12.48
CA VAL A 62 18.12 -5.50 -13.71
C VAL A 62 17.58 -4.54 -14.78
N TYR A 63 16.28 -4.51 -15.02
CA TYR A 63 15.71 -3.63 -16.04
C TYR A 63 15.88 -2.15 -15.71
N ILE A 64 15.67 -1.75 -14.45
CA ILE A 64 15.89 -0.37 -14.02
C ILE A 64 17.38 0.00 -14.16
N ALA A 65 18.28 -0.88 -13.72
CA ALA A 65 19.72 -0.65 -13.85
C ALA A 65 20.14 -0.50 -15.32
N VAL A 66 19.65 -1.36 -16.23
CA VAL A 66 19.92 -1.25 -17.66
C VAL A 66 19.36 0.05 -18.24
N LEU A 67 18.15 0.46 -17.85
CA LEU A 67 17.56 1.74 -18.29
C LEU A 67 18.45 2.92 -17.89
N PHE A 68 18.96 2.95 -16.66
CA PHE A 68 19.87 4.00 -16.20
C PHE A 68 21.24 3.91 -16.87
N LEU A 69 21.77 2.71 -17.13
CA LEU A 69 23.02 2.53 -17.88
C LEU A 69 22.91 3.09 -19.31
N LEU A 70 21.80 2.83 -19.99
CA LEU A 70 21.52 3.45 -21.30
C LEU A 70 21.41 4.97 -21.18
N GLY A 71 20.77 5.46 -20.12
CA GLY A 71 20.70 6.89 -19.80
C GLY A 71 22.08 7.52 -19.61
N ILE A 72 23.00 6.87 -18.88
CA ILE A 72 24.38 7.33 -18.71
C ILE A 72 25.07 7.44 -20.06
N LEU A 73 24.95 6.42 -20.92
CA LEU A 73 25.59 6.42 -22.23
C LEU A 73 25.15 7.62 -23.08
N ILE A 74 23.87 8.02 -22.99
CA ILE A 74 23.35 9.20 -23.68
C ILE A 74 23.83 10.50 -23.02
N VAL A 75 23.79 10.58 -21.68
CA VAL A 75 24.17 11.79 -20.94
C VAL A 75 25.68 12.02 -20.93
N GLN A 76 26.50 10.99 -21.15
CA GLN A 76 27.97 11.12 -21.16
C GLN A 76 28.47 12.10 -22.23
N PHE A 77 27.69 12.32 -23.29
CA PHE A 77 28.01 13.31 -24.32
C PHE A 77 27.86 14.75 -23.83
N LEU A 78 27.06 14.97 -22.79
CA LEU A 78 26.82 16.29 -22.19
C LEU A 78 27.66 16.52 -20.93
N ILE A 79 27.87 15.47 -20.11
CA ILE A 79 28.50 15.57 -18.79
C ILE A 79 29.61 14.52 -18.67
N PRO A 80 30.86 14.91 -18.33
CA PRO A 80 31.95 13.96 -18.13
C PRO A 80 31.70 13.04 -16.93
N ILE A 81 31.91 11.74 -17.11
CA ILE A 81 31.68 10.73 -16.07
C ILE A 81 32.76 10.84 -14.99
N ASN A 82 32.35 11.06 -13.74
CA ASN A 82 33.20 11.07 -12.57
C ASN A 82 32.53 10.32 -11.39
N TYR A 83 33.25 10.18 -10.27
CA TYR A 83 32.75 9.47 -9.08
C TYR A 83 31.42 10.04 -8.55
N ALA A 84 31.25 11.36 -8.58
CA ALA A 84 30.01 12.02 -8.15
C ALA A 84 28.82 11.63 -9.05
N THR A 85 29.05 11.52 -10.35
CA THR A 85 28.04 11.10 -11.33
C THR A 85 27.62 9.65 -11.08
N ILE A 86 28.57 8.74 -10.82
CA ILE A 86 28.28 7.34 -10.50
C ILE A 86 27.42 7.22 -9.24
N SER A 87 27.77 7.94 -8.18
CA SER A 87 27.01 7.97 -6.93
C SER A 87 25.58 8.48 -7.14
N LEU A 88 25.43 9.56 -7.93
CA LEU A 88 24.14 10.13 -8.28
C LEU A 88 23.27 9.13 -9.06
N PHE A 89 23.84 8.39 -10.01
CA PHE A 89 23.13 7.34 -10.74
C PHE A 89 22.73 6.16 -9.86
N ALA A 90 23.60 5.71 -8.96
CA ALA A 90 23.24 4.69 -7.98
C ALA A 90 22.03 5.14 -7.13
N SER A 91 22.07 6.39 -6.64
CA SER A 91 20.95 6.99 -5.90
C SER A 91 19.66 7.03 -6.72
N MET A 92 19.73 7.39 -8.01
CA MET A 92 18.56 7.37 -8.91
C MET A 92 18.00 5.96 -9.12
N ILE A 93 18.85 4.93 -9.27
CA ILE A 93 18.40 3.54 -9.40
C ILE A 93 17.64 3.11 -8.15
N PHE A 94 18.20 3.33 -6.96
CA PHE A 94 17.55 2.98 -5.69
C PHE A 94 16.28 3.82 -5.44
N GLY A 95 16.30 5.12 -5.75
CA GLY A 95 15.13 5.99 -5.65
C GLY A 95 14.00 5.49 -6.54
N THR A 96 14.31 5.18 -7.80
CA THR A 96 13.34 4.60 -8.75
C THR A 96 12.78 3.29 -8.22
N LEU A 97 13.63 2.37 -7.76
CA LEU A 97 13.18 1.10 -7.16
C LEU A 97 12.21 1.33 -6.01
N ILE A 98 12.56 2.20 -5.05
CA ILE A 98 11.68 2.56 -3.92
C ILE A 98 10.34 3.09 -4.45
N GLY A 99 10.36 3.99 -5.43
CA GLY A 99 9.16 4.52 -6.07
C GLY A 99 8.26 3.42 -6.65
N THR A 100 8.82 2.41 -7.30
CA THR A 100 8.05 1.29 -7.86
C THR A 100 7.40 0.41 -6.79
N TYR A 101 8.00 0.30 -5.60
CA TYR A 101 7.40 -0.42 -4.48
C TYR A 101 6.31 0.38 -3.80
N ILE A 102 6.51 1.70 -3.63
CA ILE A 102 5.47 2.61 -3.15
C ILE A 102 4.25 2.53 -4.06
N ALA A 103 4.46 2.62 -5.38
CA ALA A 103 3.38 2.49 -6.34
C ALA A 103 2.69 1.12 -6.24
N GLY A 104 3.45 0.01 -6.21
CA GLY A 104 2.87 -1.32 -6.05
C GLY A 104 2.03 -1.48 -4.78
N ALA A 105 2.44 -0.88 -3.66
CA ALA A 105 1.66 -0.89 -2.43
C ALA A 105 0.35 -0.08 -2.56
N ILE A 106 0.39 1.08 -3.23
CA ILE A 106 -0.81 1.90 -3.49
C ILE A 106 -1.78 1.14 -4.39
N PHE A 107 -1.29 0.55 -5.49
CA PHE A 107 -2.12 -0.21 -6.42
C PHE A 107 -2.72 -1.48 -5.79
N LYS A 108 -1.93 -2.21 -5.00
CA LYS A 108 -2.42 -3.40 -4.30
C LYS A 108 -3.45 -3.05 -3.23
N SER A 109 -3.26 -1.92 -2.53
CA SER A 109 -4.25 -1.46 -1.55
C SER A 109 -5.54 -1.00 -2.21
N SER A 110 -5.52 -0.33 -3.38
CA SER A 110 -6.75 0.00 -4.09
C SER A 110 -7.53 -1.25 -4.51
N GLU A 111 -6.85 -2.29 -4.99
CA GLU A 111 -7.48 -3.56 -5.39
C GLU A 111 -8.07 -4.31 -4.18
N MET A 112 -7.32 -4.38 -3.08
CA MET A 112 -7.83 -4.98 -1.83
C MET A 112 -9.00 -4.18 -1.21
N ILE A 113 -9.00 -2.85 -1.32
CA ILE A 113 -10.11 -2.02 -0.83
C ILE A 113 -11.37 -2.29 -1.65
N GLU A 114 -11.26 -2.44 -2.97
CA GLU A 114 -12.40 -2.75 -3.85
C GLU A 114 -13.01 -4.11 -3.50
N GLU A 115 -12.19 -5.16 -3.42
CA GLU A 115 -12.64 -6.51 -3.02
C GLU A 115 -13.25 -6.53 -1.60
N GLN A 116 -12.66 -5.82 -0.65
CA GLN A 116 -13.21 -5.77 0.70
C GLN A 116 -14.47 -4.92 0.79
N THR A 117 -14.64 -3.90 -0.04
CA THR A 117 -15.86 -3.08 -0.05
C THR A 117 -17.08 -3.91 -0.44
N GLU A 118 -16.97 -4.77 -1.46
CA GLU A 118 -18.03 -5.72 -1.82
C GLU A 118 -18.37 -6.67 -0.65
N SER A 119 -17.35 -7.23 0.01
CA SER A 119 -17.56 -8.12 1.17
C SER A 119 -18.12 -7.40 2.42
N ILE A 120 -17.82 -6.11 2.57
CA ILE A 120 -18.31 -5.27 3.66
C ILE A 120 -19.74 -4.83 3.37
N GLU A 121 -20.09 -4.56 2.12
CA GLU A 121 -21.45 -4.25 1.70
C GLU A 121 -22.40 -5.43 1.96
N GLU A 122 -22.00 -6.65 1.62
CA GLU A 122 -22.76 -7.86 1.94
C GLU A 122 -22.94 -8.05 3.45
N LYS A 123 -21.87 -7.92 4.23
CA LYS A 123 -21.93 -8.02 5.71
C LYS A 123 -22.71 -6.88 6.35
N PHE A 124 -22.69 -5.69 5.76
CA PHE A 124 -23.46 -4.55 6.23
C PHE A 124 -24.95 -4.77 5.99
N ASN A 125 -25.32 -5.29 4.82
CA ASN A 125 -26.70 -5.69 4.52
C ASN A 125 -27.18 -6.78 5.49
N GLU A 126 -26.35 -7.78 5.81
CA GLU A 126 -26.67 -8.82 6.78
C GLU A 126 -26.84 -8.28 8.21
N VAL A 127 -26.02 -7.31 8.62
CA VAL A 127 -26.12 -6.64 9.93
C VAL A 127 -27.34 -5.71 9.98
N VAL A 128 -27.70 -5.06 8.88
CA VAL A 128 -28.91 -4.23 8.77
C VAL A 128 -30.17 -5.09 8.81
N GLU A 129 -30.20 -6.24 8.14
CA GLU A 129 -31.31 -7.21 8.25
C GLU A 129 -31.44 -7.76 9.67
N LYS A 130 -30.35 -8.25 10.27
CA LYS A 130 -30.36 -8.69 11.67
C LYS A 130 -30.80 -7.56 12.61
N GLY A 131 -30.37 -6.32 12.36
CA GLY A 131 -30.78 -5.13 13.10
C GLY A 131 -32.28 -4.85 13.01
N LYS A 132 -32.91 -5.10 11.86
CA LYS A 132 -34.36 -5.03 11.69
C LYS A 132 -35.06 -6.13 12.49
N ASP A 133 -34.57 -7.36 12.44
CA ASP A 133 -35.11 -8.48 13.23
C ASP A 133 -35.04 -8.17 14.74
N PHE A 134 -33.95 -7.56 15.22
CA PHE A 134 -33.83 -7.14 16.61
C PHE A 134 -34.84 -6.04 17.00
N ILE A 135 -35.18 -5.13 16.09
CA ILE A 135 -36.18 -4.07 16.35
C ILE A 135 -37.60 -4.66 16.38
N GLU A 136 -37.90 -5.62 15.49
CA GLU A 136 -39.18 -6.34 15.49
C GLU A 136 -39.34 -7.21 16.76
N ASP A 137 -38.27 -7.86 17.21
CA ASP A 137 -38.25 -8.62 18.47
C ASP A 137 -38.44 -7.72 19.71
N PHE A 138 -38.01 -6.46 19.66
CA PHE A 138 -38.25 -5.50 20.73
C PHE A 138 -39.71 -4.98 20.74
N GLN A 139 -40.31 -4.74 19.57
CA GLN A 139 -41.72 -4.33 19.47
C GLN A 139 -42.70 -5.43 19.93
N SER A 140 -42.35 -6.71 19.77
CA SER A 140 -43.20 -7.83 20.16
C SER A 140 -43.12 -8.20 21.66
N LYS A 141 -42.16 -7.63 22.41
CA LYS A 141 -41.91 -7.95 23.83
C LYS A 141 -42.45 -6.94 24.85
N GLU A 142 -43.04 -5.82 24.43
CA GLU A 142 -43.56 -4.77 25.34
C GLU A 142 -44.87 -5.11 26.07
N THR A 143 -45.21 -6.38 26.27
CA THR A 143 -46.24 -6.80 27.23
C THR A 143 -45.73 -7.90 28.15
N LYS A 144 -44.94 -7.51 29.17
CA LYS A 144 -45.06 -7.95 30.57
C LYS A 144 -43.92 -7.43 31.45
N ASP A 145 -44.34 -6.70 32.48
CA ASP A 145 -43.75 -6.54 33.83
C ASP A 145 -42.36 -5.90 33.98
N VAL A 146 -42.36 -4.58 34.20
CA VAL A 146 -41.26 -3.84 34.84
C VAL A 146 -41.46 -3.90 36.36
N GLU A 147 -40.77 -4.84 37.01
CA GLU A 147 -40.62 -4.86 38.46
C GLU A 147 -39.47 -3.91 38.87
N VAL A 148 -39.85 -2.83 39.54
CA VAL A 148 -38.96 -1.75 40.03
C VAL A 148 -37.97 -2.31 41.06
N THR A 149 -36.69 -2.37 40.72
CA THR A 149 -35.61 -2.56 41.72
C THR A 149 -34.78 -1.29 41.86
N LYS A 150 -34.85 -0.72 43.06
CA LYS A 150 -34.29 0.53 43.56
C LYS A 150 -32.76 0.63 43.37
N GLU A 151 -32.33 1.76 42.80
CA GLU A 151 -30.93 2.20 42.80
C GLU A 151 -30.47 2.58 44.22
N VAL A 152 -29.42 1.94 44.71
CA VAL A 152 -28.68 2.36 45.92
C VAL A 152 -27.45 3.16 45.47
N PRO A 153 -27.22 4.38 45.98
CA PRO A 153 -26.09 5.21 45.54
C PRO A 153 -24.75 4.59 45.95
N LYS A 154 -23.84 4.41 44.98
CA LYS A 154 -22.47 3.95 45.23
C LYS A 154 -21.75 4.97 46.11
N VAL A 155 -21.43 4.51 47.31
CA VAL A 155 -20.63 5.21 48.32
C VAL A 155 -19.25 5.54 47.74
N ASN A 156 -18.86 6.80 47.94
CA ASN A 156 -17.58 7.42 47.60
C ASN A 156 -16.39 6.60 48.13
N GLU A 157 -15.74 5.81 47.27
CA GLU A 157 -14.54 5.05 47.64
C GLU A 157 -13.30 5.97 47.67
N LYS A 158 -12.63 6.03 48.82
CA LYS A 158 -11.40 6.81 49.02
C LYS A 158 -10.30 6.41 48.02
N SER A 159 -9.62 7.43 47.49
CA SER A 159 -8.54 7.28 46.52
C SER A 159 -7.41 6.37 47.04
N ALA A 160 -6.77 5.63 46.13
CA ALA A 160 -5.69 4.67 46.43
C ALA A 160 -4.55 5.27 47.27
N ARG A 161 -4.34 6.58 47.19
CA ARG A 161 -3.33 7.31 47.96
C ARG A 161 -3.66 7.43 49.45
N GLU A 162 -4.95 7.59 49.80
CA GLU A 162 -5.39 7.62 51.21
C GLU A 162 -5.30 6.22 51.84
N ARG A 163 -5.58 5.18 51.04
CA ARG A 163 -5.43 3.77 51.48
C ARG A 163 -3.98 3.39 51.79
N LEU A 164 -3.01 3.99 51.09
CA LEU A 164 -1.59 3.75 51.32
C LEU A 164 -1.07 4.49 52.57
N LYS A 165 -1.62 5.67 52.88
CA LYS A 165 -1.29 6.44 54.08
C LYS A 165 -1.83 5.80 55.36
N ASP A 166 -3.06 5.27 55.35
CA ASP A 166 -3.64 4.56 56.51
C ASP A 166 -2.89 3.27 56.87
N LYS A 167 -2.15 2.68 55.92
CA LYS A 167 -1.31 1.50 56.16
C LYS A 167 0.12 1.83 56.63
N GLY A 168 0.46 3.11 56.80
CA GLY A 168 1.77 3.54 57.31
C GLY A 168 2.95 3.23 56.38
N LEU A 169 2.69 3.10 55.07
CA LEU A 169 3.71 2.79 54.06
C LEU A 169 4.26 4.05 53.36
N LEU A 170 3.81 5.24 53.79
CA LEU A 170 4.22 6.59 53.39
C LEU A 170 4.31 7.46 54.65
#